data_AF-A0A2M7BM82-F1
#
_entry.id   AF-A0A2M7BM82-F1
#
_cell.length_a   1.000
_cell.length_b   1.000
_cell.length_c   1.000
_cell.angle_alpha   90.00
_cell.angle_beta   90.00
_cell.angle_gamma   90.00
#
_symmetry.space_group_name_H-M   'P 1'
#
loop_
_entity.id
_entity.type
_entity.pdbx_description
1 polymer ?
#
loop_
_entity_poly.entity_id
_entity_poly.type
_entity_poly.pdbx_seq_one_letter_code
_entity_poly.pdbx_strand_id
1 'polypeptide(L)'
;MIKLDMEKPNIAVVFWFYKEPEICINRLKLIKKYNPKIKIFGLFGGNQNEESLYNEKLGGYLDDFYTHPSADSDWKWIHGDLMLLDWYKDRGQKLKWDSVVIVQWDMLVF
;
A
#
# COMPACT_ATOMS: atom_id res chain seq x y z
N MET A 1 16.75 -27.58 -26.26
CA MET A 1 16.81 -26.99 -24.90
C MET A 1 15.85 -25.82 -24.89
N ILE A 2 14.63 -26.02 -24.37
CA ILE A 2 13.60 -24.98 -24.34
C ILE A 2 13.95 -24.03 -23.18
N LYS A 3 14.35 -22.79 -23.48
CA LYS A 3 14.36 -21.73 -22.48
C LYS A 3 12.91 -21.35 -22.22
N LEU A 4 12.36 -21.77 -21.10
CA LEU A 4 11.20 -21.13 -20.52
C LEU A 4 11.68 -19.74 -20.08
N ASP A 5 11.42 -18.72 -20.88
CA ASP A 5 11.45 -17.34 -20.39
C ASP A 5 10.32 -17.22 -19.37
N MET A 6 10.62 -17.54 -18.10
CA MET A 6 9.69 -17.26 -17.03
C MET A 6 9.59 -15.74 -16.92
N GLU A 7 8.46 -15.18 -17.33
CA GLU A 7 8.15 -13.78 -17.09
C GLU A 7 8.41 -13.48 -15.61
N LYS A 8 9.17 -12.41 -15.35
CA LYS A 8 9.40 -11.99 -13.98
C LYS A 8 8.04 -11.65 -13.35
N PRO A 9 7.73 -12.18 -12.15
CA PRO A 9 6.46 -11.90 -11.51
C PRO A 9 6.27 -10.39 -11.35
N ASN A 10 5.07 -9.92 -11.66
CA ASN A 10 4.65 -8.55 -11.45
C ASN A 10 4.47 -8.29 -9.96
N ILE A 11 5.53 -7.79 -9.32
CA ILE A 11 5.54 -7.41 -7.91
C ILE A 11 4.88 -6.04 -7.75
N ALA A 12 3.95 -5.94 -6.81
CA ALA A 12 3.38 -4.67 -6.35
C ALA A 12 3.72 -4.42 -4.87
N VAL A 13 3.52 -3.19 -4.41
CA VAL A 13 3.66 -2.79 -3.00
C VAL A 13 2.27 -2.53 -2.43
N VAL A 14 2.00 -3.08 -1.25
CA VAL A 14 0.94 -2.57 -0.38
C VAL A 14 1.59 -1.65 0.63
N PHE A 15 1.38 -0.35 0.49
CA PHE A 15 1.92 0.67 1.38
C PHE A 15 0.90 0.95 2.49
N TRP A 16 1.19 0.48 3.71
CA TRP A 16 0.32 0.64 4.86
C TRP A 16 0.73 1.86 5.70
N PHE A 17 -0.18 2.82 5.86
CA PHE A 17 0.08 4.08 6.54
C PHE A 17 -1.12 4.54 7.35
N TYR A 18 -0.87 5.30 8.40
CA TYR A 18 -1.91 5.88 9.25
C TYR A 18 -1.52 7.22 9.88
N LYS A 19 -0.26 7.65 9.79
CA LYS A 19 0.23 8.94 10.29
C LYS A 19 1.43 9.47 9.47
N GLU A 20 1.87 10.68 9.77
CA GLU A 20 3.08 11.31 9.22
C GLU A 20 3.10 11.40 7.67
N PRO A 21 2.24 12.21 7.05
CA PRO A 21 2.09 12.26 5.58
C PRO A 21 3.39 12.65 4.87
N GLU A 22 4.23 13.51 5.46
CA GLU A 22 5.51 13.89 4.85
C GLU A 22 6.52 12.74 4.82
N ILE A 23 6.52 11.89 5.86
CA ILE A 23 7.31 10.65 5.87
C ILE A 23 6.78 9.71 4.80
N CYS A 24 5.45 9.55 4.71
CA CYS A 24 4.81 8.72 3.68
C CYS A 24 5.21 9.17 2.26
N ILE A 25 5.14 10.47 1.96
CA ILE A 25 5.56 11.04 0.68
C ILE A 25 7.02 10.71 0.39
N ASN A 26 7.90 10.87 1.38
CA ASN A 26 9.31 10.55 1.22
C ASN A 26 9.52 9.06 0.88
N ARG A 27 8.86 8.15 1.58
CA ARG A 27 8.95 6.70 1.32
C ARG A 27 8.41 6.33 -0.06
N LEU A 28 7.25 6.85 -0.44
CA LEU A 28 6.66 6.60 -1.77
C LEU A 28 7.56 7.11 -2.89
N LYS A 29 8.17 8.29 -2.73
CA LYS A 29 9.15 8.83 -3.68
C LYS A 29 10.39 7.95 -3.79
N LEU A 30 10.90 7.42 -2.69
CA LEU A 30 12.05 6.49 -2.71
C LEU A 30 11.69 5.18 -3.43
N ILE A 31 10.55 4.57 -3.10
CA ILE A 31 10.07 3.35 -3.78
C ILE A 31 10.01 3.57 -5.29
N LYS A 32 9.36 4.65 -5.75
CA LYS A 32 9.24 4.97 -7.19
C LYS A 32 10.58 5.34 -7.81
N LYS A 33 11.50 6.00 -7.09
CA LYS A 33 12.83 6.34 -7.60
C LYS A 33 13.62 5.11 -8.03
N TYR A 34 13.63 4.06 -7.18
CA TYR A 34 14.36 2.82 -7.47
C TYR A 34 13.55 1.82 -8.28
N ASN A 35 12.21 1.95 -8.28
CA ASN A 35 11.30 1.07 -9.00
C ASN A 35 10.22 1.88 -9.77
N PRO A 36 10.57 2.58 -10.86
CA PRO A 36 9.67 3.55 -11.50
C PRO A 36 8.33 3.00 -11.98
N LYS A 37 8.28 1.70 -12.31
CA LYS A 37 7.09 1.03 -12.84
C LYS A 37 6.30 0.25 -11.79
N ILE A 38 6.79 0.14 -10.55
CA ILE A 38 6.13 -0.67 -9.53
C ILE A 38 4.77 -0.10 -9.19
N LYS A 39 3.76 -0.96 -9.05
CA LYS A 39 2.45 -0.55 -8.55
C LYS A 39 2.48 -0.40 -7.04
N ILE A 40 1.88 0.66 -6.52
CA ILE A 40 1.79 0.91 -5.09
C ILE A 40 0.33 1.11 -4.71
N PHE A 41 -0.23 0.18 -3.94
CA PHE A 41 -1.59 0.24 -3.42
C PHE A 41 -1.55 0.74 -1.98
N GLY A 42 -2.30 1.79 -1.67
CA GLY A 42 -2.38 2.36 -0.34
C GLY A 42 -3.38 1.62 0.53
N LEU A 43 -2.95 1.25 1.74
CA LEU A 43 -3.80 0.76 2.83
C LEU A 43 -3.79 1.82 3.94
N PHE A 44 -4.85 2.62 4.02
CA PHE A 44 -5.00 3.64 5.05
C PHE A 44 -5.62 3.04 6.31
N GLY A 45 -4.82 3.03 7.38
CA GLY A 45 -5.20 2.56 8.71
C GLY A 45 -5.50 3.66 9.73
N GLY A 46 -5.52 4.92 9.30
CA GLY A 46 -5.75 6.06 10.19
C GLY A 46 -7.21 6.28 10.56
N ASN A 47 -7.46 7.44 11.18
CA ASN A 47 -8.81 7.88 11.51
C ASN A 47 -9.58 8.16 10.21
N GLN A 48 -10.82 7.66 10.11
CA GLN A 48 -11.65 7.83 8.93
C GLN A 48 -11.92 9.32 8.61
N ASN A 49 -11.98 10.18 9.63
CA ASN A 49 -12.15 11.63 9.43
C ASN A 49 -10.95 12.29 8.74
N GLU A 50 -9.79 11.63 8.72
CA GLU A 50 -8.58 12.11 8.05
C GLU A 50 -8.41 11.52 6.64
N GLU A 51 -9.30 10.62 6.21
CA GLU A 51 -9.21 9.94 4.92
C GLU A 51 -9.02 10.92 3.77
N SER A 52 -9.87 11.95 3.69
CA SER A 52 -9.80 12.95 2.61
C SER A 52 -8.47 13.70 2.60
N LEU A 53 -7.94 14.05 3.78
CA LEU A 53 -6.65 14.72 3.92
C LEU A 53 -5.50 13.83 3.40
N TYR A 54 -5.51 12.54 3.77
CA TYR A 54 -4.47 11.61 3.34
C TYR A 54 -4.59 11.29 1.85
N ASN A 55 -5.81 11.12 1.33
CA ASN A 55 -6.02 10.87 -0.08
C ASN A 55 -5.60 12.07 -0.94
N GLU A 56 -5.88 13.30 -0.49
CA GLU A 56 -5.42 14.53 -1.16
C GLU A 56 -3.88 14.58 -1.24
N LYS A 57 -3.19 14.28 -0.12
CA LYS A 57 -1.72 14.35 -0.05
C LYS A 57 -1.01 13.19 -0.74
N LEU A 58 -1.53 11.98 -0.63
CA LEU A 58 -0.84 10.75 -1.01
C LEU A 58 -1.41 10.10 -2.27
N GLY A 59 -2.67 10.36 -2.63
CA GLY A 59 -3.35 9.70 -3.74
C GLY A 59 -2.59 9.84 -5.07
N GLY A 60 -1.92 10.98 -5.30
CA GLY A 60 -1.09 11.19 -6.49
C GLY A 60 0.18 10.32 -6.57
N TYR A 61 0.56 9.65 -5.49
CA TYR A 61 1.71 8.72 -5.42
C TYR A 61 1.30 7.25 -5.45
N LEU A 62 0.00 6.98 -5.36
CA LEU A 62 -0.58 5.65 -5.21
C LEU A 62 -1.36 5.26 -6.48
N ASP A 63 -1.34 3.97 -6.79
CA ASP A 63 -2.11 3.38 -7.88
C ASP A 63 -3.54 2.99 -7.45
N ASP A 64 -3.79 2.91 -6.14
CA ASP A 64 -5.10 2.74 -5.49
C ASP A 64 -5.03 3.24 -4.04
N PHE A 65 -6.14 3.74 -3.48
CA PHE A 65 -6.23 4.18 -2.08
C PHE A 65 -7.40 3.47 -1.42
N TYR A 66 -7.12 2.58 -0.46
CA TYR A 66 -8.13 1.85 0.29
C TYR A 66 -8.12 2.29 1.75
N THR A 67 -9.28 2.70 2.26
CA THR A 67 -9.52 2.96 3.68
C THR A 67 -10.23 1.78 4.31
N HIS A 68 -9.68 1.26 5.40
CA HIS A 68 -10.34 0.19 6.14
C HIS A 68 -11.60 0.72 6.84
N PRO A 69 -12.75 0.01 6.75
CA PRO A 69 -14.06 0.51 7.18
C PRO A 69 -14.23 0.61 8.70
N SER A 70 -13.40 -0.07 9.51
CA SER A 70 -13.43 0.09 10.97
C SER A 70 -13.25 1.56 11.36
N ALA A 71 -14.00 2.03 12.36
CA ALA A 71 -13.80 3.37 12.93
C ALA A 71 -12.69 3.38 14.01
N ASP A 72 -12.32 2.22 14.54
CA ASP A 72 -11.37 2.08 15.64
C ASP A 72 -9.93 2.01 15.11
N SER A 73 -9.16 3.06 15.39
CA SER A 73 -7.75 3.17 14.99
C SER A 73 -6.83 2.21 15.75
N ASP A 74 -7.14 1.90 17.01
CA ASP A 74 -6.33 1.01 17.84
C ASP A 74 -6.52 -0.42 17.37
N TRP A 75 -7.77 -0.79 17.06
CA TRP A 75 -8.08 -2.08 16.45
C TRP A 75 -7.34 -2.25 15.12
N LYS A 76 -7.34 -1.23 14.25
CA LYS A 76 -6.62 -1.25 12.97
C LYS A 76 -5.12 -1.48 13.16
N TRP A 77 -4.52 -0.84 14.15
CA TRP A 77 -3.09 -0.97 14.42
C TRP A 77 -2.73 -2.37 14.95
N ILE A 78 -3.51 -2.91 15.89
CA ILE A 78 -3.26 -4.22 16.49
C ILE A 78 -3.51 -5.36 15.48
N HIS A 79 -4.49 -5.20 14.57
CA HIS A 79 -4.96 -6.24 13.65
C HIS A 79 -4.59 -5.94 12.19
N GLY A 80 -3.32 -5.61 11.95
CA GLY A 80 -2.82 -5.30 10.60
C GLY A 80 -2.99 -6.44 9.59
N ASP A 81 -2.93 -7.69 10.06
CA ASP A 81 -3.20 -8.88 9.27
C ASP A 81 -4.66 -8.95 8.80
N LEU A 82 -5.62 -8.62 9.67
CA LEU A 82 -7.03 -8.52 9.32
C LEU A 82 -7.29 -7.35 8.37
N MET A 83 -6.61 -6.21 8.56
CA MET A 83 -6.67 -5.10 7.61
C MET A 83 -6.24 -5.51 6.21
N LEU A 84 -5.15 -6.28 6.08
CA LEU A 84 -4.67 -6.79 4.81
C LEU A 84 -5.63 -7.82 4.20
N LEU A 85 -6.21 -8.69 5.03
CA LEU A 85 -7.21 -9.66 4.60
C LEU A 85 -8.44 -8.96 4.02
N ASP A 86 -8.93 -7.91 4.69
CA ASP A 86 -10.10 -7.16 4.25
C ASP A 86 -9.81 -6.30 3.03
N TRP A 87 -8.63 -5.66 2.97
CA TRP A 87 -8.15 -5.04 1.72
C TRP A 87 -8.14 -6.04 0.56
N TYR A 88 -7.61 -7.24 0.75
CA TYR A 88 -7.54 -8.25 -0.30
C TYR A 88 -8.93 -8.67 -0.80
N LYS A 89 -9.85 -8.95 0.13
CA LYS A 89 -11.24 -9.34 -0.17
C LYS A 89 -11.98 -8.22 -0.90
N ASP A 90 -11.84 -6.98 -0.47
CA ASP A 90 -12.65 -5.88 -1.00
C ASP A 90 -12.08 -5.32 -2.30
N ARG A 91 -10.75 -5.23 -2.39
CA ARG A 91 -10.03 -4.46 -3.40
C ARG A 91 -8.90 -5.25 -4.06
N GLY A 92 -8.02 -5.86 -3.26
CA GLY A 92 -6.76 -6.47 -3.73
C GLY A 92 -6.95 -7.51 -4.83
N GLN A 93 -7.95 -8.39 -4.72
CA GLN A 93 -8.25 -9.42 -5.72
C GLN A 93 -8.70 -8.88 -7.09
N LYS A 94 -9.08 -7.59 -7.17
CA LYS A 94 -9.53 -6.91 -8.39
C LYS A 94 -8.37 -6.17 -9.08
N LEU A 95 -7.21 -6.07 -8.42
CA LEU A 95 -6.02 -5.40 -8.92
C LEU A 95 -5.08 -6.40 -9.63
N LYS A 96 -4.17 -5.91 -10.47
CA LYS A 96 -3.23 -6.76 -11.23
C LYS A 96 -1.86 -6.83 -10.56
N TRP A 97 -1.50 -8.00 -10.03
CA TRP A 97 -0.21 -8.31 -9.41
C TRP A 97 -0.08 -9.83 -9.27
N ASP A 98 1.16 -10.34 -9.28
CA ASP A 98 1.45 -11.76 -9.02
C ASP A 98 1.87 -11.98 -7.55
N SER A 99 2.59 -11.00 -7.00
CA SER A 99 3.04 -10.97 -5.61
C SER A 99 2.95 -9.55 -5.06
N VAL A 100 2.71 -9.41 -3.76
CA VAL A 100 2.79 -8.12 -3.07
C VAL A 100 3.88 -8.13 -2.02
N VAL A 101 4.55 -6.99 -1.86
CA VAL A 101 5.40 -6.68 -0.71
C VAL A 101 4.66 -5.69 0.18
N ILE A 102 4.55 -5.99 1.46
CA ILE A 102 3.92 -5.09 2.44
C ILE A 102 5.00 -4.17 2.98
N VAL A 103 4.78 -2.87 2.89
CA VAL A 103 5.68 -1.83 3.41
C VAL A 103 4.88 -0.92 4.33
N GLN A 104 5.27 -0.83 5.60
CA GLN A 104 4.68 0.13 6.52
C GLN A 104 5.36 1.50 6.41
N TRP A 105 4.64 2.56 6.74
CA TRP A 105 5.11 3.95 6.63
C TRP A 105 6.40 4.24 7.40
N ASP A 106 6.65 3.52 8.50
CA ASP A 106 7.83 3.64 9.37
C ASP A 106 8.94 2.64 9.02
N MET A 107 8.70 1.71 8.10
CA MET A 107 9.76 0.84 7.61
C MET A 107 10.80 1.65 6.83
N LEU A 108 12.06 1.27 7.02
CA LEU A 108 13.18 1.85 6.29
C LEU A 108 13.18 1.29 4.87
N VAL A 109 13.23 2.18 3.87
CA VAL A 109 13.22 1.84 2.45
C VAL A 109 14.46 2.44 1.80
N PHE A 110 15.16 1.67 0.97
CA PHE A 110 16.45 2.02 0.36
C PHE A 110 16.38 2.04 -1.17
#